data_AF-E9J1D8-F1
#
_entry.id   AF-E9J1D8-F1
#
_cell.length_a   1.000
_cell.length_b   1.000
_cell.length_c   1.000
_cell.angle_alpha   90.00
_cell.angle_beta   90.00
_cell.angle_gamma   90.00
#
_symmetry.space_group_name_H-M   'P 1'
#
loop_
_entity.id
_entity.type
_entity.pdbx_description
1 polymer ?
#
loop_
_entity_poly.entity_id
_entity_poly.type
_entity_poly.pdbx_seq_one_letter_code
_entity_poly.pdbx_strand_id
1 'polypeptide(L)'
;MTGKQKSFKKLEELCPNLLTFSCPCHSAALAACTACKMIPDYCDDFIKGIAKYVNSSPKRTGIFREFCLNFENKYIKLKKICEIRWLSHYQCVDRLLESWHTIELFLVEQIFSEKSKTGKELLAIMDKVDAKAYFLFFKYILHEFNAFNAFFQAVETRIHVLQSKSIQFLFKICKNFLIDELMKSFTENLMNIIFSEKENHKVFDEITFGLDCDEYLTEITM
;
A
#
# COMPACT_ATOMS: atom_id res chain seq x y z
N MET A 1 -12.65 -16.22 4.44
CA MET A 1 -14.11 -16.45 4.52
C MET A 1 -14.40 -17.27 5.76
N THR A 2 -14.45 -16.64 6.92
CA THR A 2 -15.06 -17.22 8.13
C THR A 2 -16.14 -16.26 8.60
N GLY A 3 -17.07 -15.96 7.69
CA GLY A 3 -18.33 -15.35 8.08
C GLY A 3 -19.18 -16.39 8.80
N LYS A 4 -20.10 -15.93 9.67
CA LYS A 4 -21.10 -16.71 10.44
C LYS A 4 -22.07 -17.56 9.58
N GLN A 5 -21.61 -18.18 8.50
CA GLN A 5 -22.40 -18.96 7.57
C GLN A 5 -22.35 -20.44 7.99
N LYS A 6 -23.51 -20.99 8.31
CA LYS A 6 -23.72 -22.39 8.75
C LYS A 6 -23.29 -23.43 7.69
N SER A 7 -23.03 -23.01 6.46
CA SER A 7 -22.66 -23.89 5.33
C SER A 7 -21.29 -24.53 5.48
N PHE A 8 -20.28 -23.82 5.99
CA PHE A 8 -18.93 -24.39 6.17
C PHE A 8 -18.91 -25.45 7.27
N LYS A 9 -19.58 -25.21 8.39
CA LYS A 9 -19.75 -26.21 9.45
C LYS A 9 -20.44 -27.48 8.95
N LYS A 10 -21.46 -27.32 8.10
CA LYS A 10 -22.14 -28.45 7.48
C LYS A 10 -21.22 -29.21 6.49
N LEU A 11 -20.27 -28.52 5.86
CA LEU A 11 -19.26 -29.16 5.01
C LEU A 11 -18.26 -29.98 5.85
N GLU A 12 -17.83 -29.44 6.99
CA GLU A 12 -16.98 -30.15 7.97
C GLU A 12 -17.69 -31.41 8.50
N GLU A 13 -19.01 -31.33 8.78
CA GLU A 13 -19.82 -32.47 9.22
C GLU A 13 -19.95 -33.56 8.13
N LEU A 14 -20.05 -33.18 6.85
CA LEU A 14 -20.24 -34.11 5.74
C LEU A 14 -18.93 -34.70 5.20
N CYS A 15 -17.80 -34.04 5.43
CA CYS A 15 -16.50 -34.41 4.87
C CYS A 15 -15.48 -34.53 6.02
N PRO A 16 -15.34 -35.72 6.65
CA PRO A 16 -14.48 -35.91 7.82
C PRO A 16 -12.98 -35.69 7.54
N ASN A 17 -12.57 -35.72 6.26
CA ASN A 17 -11.20 -35.47 5.82
C ASN A 17 -10.99 -34.02 5.30
N LEU A 18 -11.94 -33.12 5.54
CA LEU A 18 -11.83 -31.73 5.11
C LEU A 18 -10.69 -31.02 5.87
N LEU A 19 -9.71 -30.53 5.13
CA LEU A 19 -8.65 -29.68 5.68
C LEU A 19 -8.99 -28.22 5.42
N THR A 20 -8.96 -27.40 6.47
CA THR A 20 -9.19 -25.96 6.40
C THR A 20 -7.89 -25.22 6.67
N PHE A 21 -7.64 -24.19 5.85
CA PHE A 21 -6.47 -23.33 5.98
C PHE A 21 -6.92 -21.88 5.99
N SER A 22 -6.16 -21.05 6.70
CA SER A 22 -6.35 -19.60 6.63
C SER A 22 -5.98 -19.10 5.25
N CYS A 23 -6.77 -18.16 4.73
CA CYS A 23 -6.50 -17.57 3.41
C CYS A 23 -5.21 -16.73 3.49
N PRO A 24 -4.16 -17.05 2.71
CA PRO A 24 -2.90 -16.31 2.76
C PRO A 24 -3.10 -14.82 2.46
N CYS A 25 -3.97 -14.49 1.50
CA CYS A 25 -4.25 -13.10 1.15
C CYS A 25 -4.95 -12.35 2.30
N HIS A 26 -5.78 -13.04 3.07
CA HIS A 26 -6.43 -12.44 4.23
C HIS A 26 -5.43 -12.20 5.36
N SER A 27 -4.54 -13.16 5.63
CA SER A 27 -3.48 -13.01 6.61
C SER A 27 -2.53 -11.86 6.25
N ALA A 28 -2.12 -11.77 4.98
CA ALA A 28 -1.30 -10.66 4.49
C ALA A 28 -2.04 -9.31 4.63
N ALA A 29 -3.33 -9.24 4.28
CA ALA A 29 -4.12 -8.02 4.47
C ALA A 29 -4.21 -7.62 5.95
N LEU A 30 -4.40 -8.57 6.88
CA LEU A 30 -4.46 -8.28 8.31
C LEU A 30 -3.11 -7.75 8.85
N ALA A 31 -1.99 -8.31 8.40
CA ALA A 31 -0.66 -7.81 8.73
C ALA A 31 -0.48 -6.37 8.25
N ALA A 32 -0.84 -6.07 7.00
CA ALA A 32 -0.74 -4.72 6.43
C ALA A 32 -1.65 -3.72 7.16
N CYS A 33 -2.91 -4.08 7.41
CA CYS A 33 -3.84 -3.24 8.18
C CYS A 33 -3.34 -2.94 9.59
N THR A 34 -2.65 -3.89 10.23
CA THR A 34 -2.06 -3.68 11.55
C THR A 34 -0.85 -2.75 11.47
N ALA A 35 0.01 -2.93 10.47
CA ALA A 35 1.15 -2.05 10.22
C ALA A 35 0.73 -0.61 9.90
N CYS A 36 -0.37 -0.41 9.16
CA CYS A 36 -0.91 0.91 8.85
C CYS A 36 -1.35 1.72 10.07
N LYS A 37 -1.50 1.11 11.26
CA LYS A 37 -1.73 1.85 12.51
C LYS A 37 -0.50 2.63 12.98
N MET A 38 0.69 2.31 12.44
CA MET A 38 1.94 3.00 12.73
C MET A 38 2.25 4.12 11.72
N ILE A 39 1.42 4.24 10.69
CA ILE A 39 1.54 5.28 9.66
C ILE A 39 0.82 6.54 10.12
N PRO A 40 1.31 7.76 9.77
CA PRO A 40 0.59 8.98 10.07
C PRO A 40 -0.81 9.03 9.43
N ASP A 41 -1.82 9.34 10.24
CA ASP A 41 -3.23 9.41 9.83
C ASP A 41 -3.46 10.32 8.61
N TYR A 42 -2.64 11.36 8.45
CA TYR A 42 -2.76 12.30 7.34
C TYR A 42 -2.57 11.62 5.97
N CYS A 43 -1.83 10.51 5.88
CA CYS A 43 -1.66 9.78 4.63
C CYS A 43 -2.99 9.19 4.18
N ASP A 44 -3.69 8.55 5.11
CA ASP A 44 -4.99 7.92 4.90
C ASP A 44 -6.07 8.96 4.60
N ASP A 45 -6.04 10.09 5.32
CA ASP A 45 -6.93 11.23 5.09
C ASP A 45 -6.68 11.85 3.72
N PHE A 46 -5.43 12.00 3.30
CA PHE A 46 -5.09 12.59 2.00
C PHE A 46 -5.59 11.74 0.84
N ILE A 47 -5.23 10.44 0.81
CA ILE A 47 -5.59 9.57 -0.32
C ILE A 47 -7.11 9.39 -0.46
N LYS A 48 -7.84 9.33 0.65
CA LYS A 48 -9.32 9.31 0.65
C LYS A 48 -9.88 10.69 0.28
N GLY A 49 -9.30 11.74 0.83
CA GLY A 49 -9.69 13.13 0.69
C GLY A 49 -9.59 13.62 -0.74
N ILE A 50 -8.45 13.45 -1.41
CA ILE A 50 -8.23 13.91 -2.78
C ILE A 50 -9.15 13.19 -3.77
N ALA A 51 -9.27 11.86 -3.65
CA ALA A 51 -10.16 11.08 -4.48
C ALA A 51 -11.63 11.51 -4.29
N LYS A 52 -12.06 11.76 -3.05
CA LYS A 52 -13.41 12.27 -2.77
C LYS A 52 -13.60 13.69 -3.31
N TYR A 53 -12.62 14.56 -3.11
CA TYR A 53 -12.68 15.96 -3.52
C TYR A 53 -12.84 16.09 -5.03
N VAL A 54 -11.99 15.42 -5.82
CA VAL A 54 -12.06 15.43 -7.28
C VAL A 54 -13.35 14.79 -7.79
N ASN A 55 -13.70 13.59 -7.31
CA ASN A 55 -14.81 12.81 -7.86
C ASN A 55 -16.21 13.24 -7.39
N SER A 56 -16.31 14.08 -6.34
CA SER A 56 -17.61 14.52 -5.80
C SER A 56 -18.29 15.62 -6.61
N SER A 57 -17.59 16.23 -7.58
CA SER A 57 -18.13 17.26 -8.44
C SER A 57 -17.79 16.97 -9.90
N PRO A 58 -18.79 16.87 -10.81
CA PRO A 58 -18.53 16.73 -12.23
C PRO A 58 -17.67 17.85 -12.79
N LYS A 59 -17.84 19.09 -12.28
CA LYS A 59 -17.01 20.24 -12.65
C LYS A 59 -15.54 20.00 -12.27
N ARG A 60 -15.26 19.63 -11.02
CA ARG A 60 -13.88 19.35 -10.57
C ARG A 60 -13.27 18.16 -11.30
N THR A 61 -14.06 17.13 -11.57
CA THR A 61 -13.62 15.99 -12.38
C THR A 61 -13.26 16.42 -13.80
N GLY A 62 -14.04 17.33 -14.41
CA GLY A 62 -13.76 17.90 -15.73
C GLY A 62 -12.45 18.69 -15.75
N ILE A 63 -12.29 19.62 -14.81
CA ILE A 63 -11.08 20.44 -14.68
C ILE A 63 -9.86 19.55 -14.43
N PHE A 64 -9.93 18.62 -13.47
CA PHE A 64 -8.84 17.70 -13.20
C PHE A 64 -8.46 16.86 -14.43
N ARG A 65 -9.45 16.45 -15.23
CA ARG A 65 -9.19 15.75 -16.50
C ARG A 65 -8.42 16.61 -17.49
N GLU A 66 -8.73 17.90 -17.62
CA GLU A 66 -7.98 18.82 -18.48
C GLU A 66 -6.54 18.98 -18.00
N PHE A 67 -6.33 19.13 -16.69
CA PHE A 67 -5.00 19.14 -16.08
C PHE A 67 -4.22 17.85 -16.42
N CYS A 68 -4.80 16.67 -16.21
CA CYS A 68 -4.14 15.42 -16.57
C CYS A 68 -3.81 15.33 -18.07
N LEU A 69 -4.69 15.80 -18.96
CA LEU A 69 -4.42 15.77 -20.40
C LEU A 69 -3.27 16.71 -20.78
N ASN A 70 -3.12 17.84 -20.10
CA ASN A 70 -2.08 18.83 -20.37
C ASN A 70 -0.70 18.43 -19.79
N PHE A 71 -0.67 17.87 -18.58
CA PHE A 71 0.58 17.57 -17.87
C PHE A 71 1.02 16.11 -18.01
N GLU A 72 0.09 15.17 -18.13
CA GLU A 72 0.38 13.72 -18.16
C GLU A 72 0.15 13.07 -19.53
N ASN A 73 -0.34 13.84 -20.51
CA ASN A 73 -0.76 13.37 -21.84
C ASN A 73 -1.84 12.26 -21.82
N LYS A 74 -2.49 12.04 -20.68
CA LYS A 74 -3.57 11.05 -20.51
C LYS A 74 -4.42 11.37 -19.28
N TYR A 75 -5.67 10.94 -19.28
CA TYR A 75 -6.52 11.08 -18.10
C TYR A 75 -6.20 10.00 -17.05
N ILE A 76 -5.72 10.41 -15.88
CA ILE A 76 -5.48 9.54 -14.72
C ILE A 76 -6.66 9.66 -13.76
N LYS A 77 -7.55 8.66 -13.74
CA LYS A 77 -8.67 8.64 -12.81
C LYS A 77 -8.23 8.27 -11.39
N LEU A 78 -8.34 9.20 -10.45
CA LEU A 78 -8.15 8.94 -9.02
C LEU A 78 -9.24 7.98 -8.51
N LYS A 79 -8.82 6.82 -8.03
CA LYS A 79 -9.70 5.79 -7.49
C LYS A 79 -9.98 6.05 -6.02
N LYS A 80 -11.23 5.79 -5.61
CA LYS A 80 -11.58 5.71 -4.20
C LYS A 80 -11.04 4.39 -3.65
N ILE A 81 -10.37 4.45 -2.50
CA ILE A 81 -9.95 3.27 -1.75
C ILE A 81 -11.17 2.40 -1.41
N CYS A 82 -11.04 1.09 -1.62
CA CYS A 82 -11.99 0.11 -1.12
C CYS A 82 -11.42 -0.54 0.15
N GLU A 83 -12.11 -0.34 1.28
CA GLU A 83 -11.68 -0.84 2.60
C GLU A 83 -11.47 -2.36 2.63
N ILE A 84 -12.31 -3.10 1.90
CA ILE A 84 -12.32 -4.57 1.92
C ILE A 84 -11.40 -5.16 0.85
N ARG A 85 -11.06 -4.39 -0.19
CA ARG A 85 -10.25 -4.87 -1.33
C ARG A 85 -8.88 -4.21 -1.30
N TRP A 86 -7.99 -4.75 -0.48
CA TRP A 86 -6.62 -4.28 -0.28
C TRP A 86 -5.83 -4.07 -1.58
N LEU A 87 -6.04 -4.92 -2.60
CA LEU A 87 -5.39 -4.75 -3.92
C LEU A 87 -5.68 -3.42 -4.61
N SER A 88 -6.79 -2.78 -4.28
CA SER A 88 -7.11 -1.47 -4.82
C SER A 88 -6.20 -0.37 -4.26
N HIS A 89 -5.57 -0.58 -3.10
CA HIS A 89 -4.73 0.43 -2.44
C HIS A 89 -3.47 0.71 -3.24
N TYR A 90 -2.77 -0.32 -3.72
CA TYR A 90 -1.60 -0.16 -4.61
C TYR A 90 -1.96 0.72 -5.81
N GLN A 91 -3.05 0.39 -6.52
CA GLN A 91 -3.48 1.15 -7.70
C GLN A 91 -3.92 2.59 -7.38
N CYS A 92 -4.36 2.87 -6.15
CA CYS A 92 -4.69 4.23 -5.73
C CYS A 92 -3.41 5.03 -5.49
N VAL A 93 -2.44 4.46 -4.78
CA VAL A 93 -1.13 5.10 -4.51
C VAL A 93 -0.34 5.31 -5.80
N ASP A 94 -0.30 4.32 -6.68
CA ASP A 94 0.42 4.38 -7.96
C ASP A 94 -0.10 5.54 -8.83
N ARG A 95 -1.42 5.66 -8.98
CA ARG A 95 -2.05 6.78 -9.72
C ARG A 95 -1.91 8.12 -9.02
N LEU A 96 -1.92 8.12 -7.68
CA LEU A 96 -1.72 9.33 -6.90
C LEU A 96 -0.32 9.91 -7.17
N LEU A 97 0.71 9.06 -7.11
CA LEU A 97 2.09 9.45 -7.41
C LEU A 97 2.28 9.83 -8.87
N GLU A 98 1.68 9.07 -9.79
CA GLU A 98 1.71 9.36 -11.23
C GLU A 98 1.13 10.75 -11.55
N SER A 99 0.16 11.22 -10.77
CA SER A 99 -0.46 12.54 -10.94
C SER A 99 -0.08 13.54 -9.86
N TRP A 100 1.02 13.31 -9.12
CA TRP A 100 1.36 14.11 -7.93
C TRP A 100 1.45 15.62 -8.25
N HIS A 101 2.27 15.98 -9.24
CA HIS A 101 2.42 17.38 -9.64
C HIS A 101 1.13 17.96 -10.26
N THR A 102 0.42 17.15 -11.05
CA THR A 102 -0.88 17.53 -11.62
C THR A 102 -1.91 17.85 -10.52
N ILE A 103 -1.95 17.06 -9.45
CA ILE A 103 -2.82 17.30 -8.29
C ILE A 103 -2.46 18.61 -7.60
N GLU A 104 -1.17 18.87 -7.39
CA GLU A 104 -0.67 20.11 -6.78
C GLU A 104 -1.17 21.34 -7.54
N LEU A 105 -0.93 21.38 -8.86
CA LEU A 105 -1.36 22.48 -9.73
C LEU A 105 -2.88 22.62 -9.75
N PHE A 106 -3.61 21.50 -9.82
CA PHE A 106 -5.06 21.49 -9.75
C PHE A 106 -5.56 22.11 -8.44
N LEU A 107 -4.99 21.74 -7.30
CA LEU A 107 -5.38 22.26 -5.99
C LEU A 107 -5.11 23.76 -5.89
N VAL A 108 -3.96 24.24 -6.36
CA VAL A 108 -3.64 25.67 -6.43
C VAL A 108 -4.70 26.44 -7.23
N GLU A 109 -5.09 25.92 -8.39
CA GLU A 109 -6.13 26.54 -9.22
C GLU A 109 -7.50 26.54 -8.51
N GLN A 110 -7.89 25.46 -7.85
CA GLN A 110 -9.16 25.42 -7.09
C GLN A 110 -9.15 26.38 -5.89
N ILE A 111 -7.99 26.61 -5.27
CA ILE A 111 -7.83 27.57 -4.19
C ILE A 111 -7.99 29.00 -4.73
N PHE A 112 -7.40 29.29 -5.89
CA PHE A 112 -7.45 30.63 -6.49
C PHE A 112 -8.84 30.95 -7.05
N SER A 113 -9.40 30.06 -7.86
CA SER A 113 -10.68 30.27 -8.57
C SER A 113 -11.92 30.12 -7.69
N GLU A 114 -11.95 29.11 -6.81
CA GLU A 114 -13.13 28.79 -5.99
C GLU A 114 -12.96 29.09 -4.50
N LYS A 115 -11.81 29.63 -4.07
CA LYS A 115 -11.49 29.85 -2.64
C LYS A 115 -11.66 28.57 -1.81
N SER A 116 -11.35 27.41 -2.40
CA SER A 116 -11.67 26.12 -1.82
C SER A 116 -10.92 25.84 -0.51
N LYS A 117 -11.63 25.77 0.62
CA LYS A 117 -11.04 25.43 1.93
C LYS A 117 -10.48 24.00 1.93
N THR A 118 -11.23 23.03 1.42
CA THR A 118 -10.76 21.63 1.30
C THR A 118 -9.56 21.52 0.37
N GLY A 119 -9.50 22.33 -0.69
CA GLY A 119 -8.31 22.41 -1.54
C GLY A 119 -7.07 22.84 -0.77
N LYS A 120 -7.19 23.87 0.09
CA LYS A 120 -6.10 24.33 0.97
C LYS A 120 -5.65 23.25 1.96
N GLU A 121 -6.60 22.56 2.58
CA GLU A 121 -6.32 21.48 3.54
C GLU A 121 -5.56 20.32 2.89
N LEU A 122 -5.93 19.93 1.67
CA LEU A 122 -5.24 18.87 0.91
C LEU A 122 -3.85 19.30 0.45
N LEU A 123 -3.69 20.54 -0.03
CA LEU A 123 -2.40 21.07 -0.45
C LEU A 123 -1.42 21.15 0.74
N ALA A 124 -1.90 21.58 1.91
CA ALA A 124 -1.09 21.61 3.13
C ALA A 124 -0.57 20.23 3.56
N ILE A 125 -1.24 19.13 3.18
CA ILE A 125 -0.70 17.78 3.39
C ILE A 125 0.41 17.46 2.38
N MET A 126 0.24 17.87 1.11
CA MET A 126 1.28 17.69 0.08
C MET A 126 2.55 18.48 0.37
N ASP A 127 2.41 19.65 1.00
CA ASP A 127 3.52 20.52 1.39
C ASP A 127 4.37 19.94 2.53
N LYS A 128 3.90 18.87 3.18
CA LYS A 128 4.71 18.16 4.18
C LYS A 128 5.85 17.43 3.47
N VAL A 129 7.07 17.73 3.90
CA VAL A 129 8.32 17.17 3.35
C VAL A 129 8.28 15.64 3.26
N ASP A 130 7.67 14.98 4.25
CA ASP A 130 7.57 13.54 4.39
C ASP A 130 6.39 12.90 3.65
N ALA A 131 5.36 13.66 3.25
CA ALA A 131 4.13 13.08 2.69
C ALA A 131 4.40 12.29 1.40
N LYS A 132 5.18 12.85 0.47
CA LYS A 132 5.54 12.17 -0.77
C LYS A 132 6.40 10.93 -0.50
N ALA A 133 7.33 10.99 0.48
CA ALA A 133 8.14 9.84 0.88
C ALA A 133 7.26 8.67 1.38
N TYR A 134 6.25 8.93 2.21
CA TYR A 134 5.31 7.89 2.65
C TYR A 134 4.59 7.23 1.47
N PHE A 135 4.11 8.00 0.49
CA PHE A 135 3.43 7.41 -0.66
C PHE A 135 4.39 6.63 -1.57
N LEU A 136 5.63 7.08 -1.74
CA LEU A 136 6.66 6.33 -2.47
C LEU A 136 6.97 5.00 -1.78
N PHE A 137 7.16 5.01 -0.45
CA PHE A 137 7.28 3.79 0.35
C PHE A 137 6.04 2.89 0.20
N PHE A 138 4.83 3.46 0.22
CA PHE A 138 3.60 2.69 0.00
C PHE A 138 3.54 2.04 -1.37
N LYS A 139 3.95 2.74 -2.44
CA LYS A 139 4.02 2.16 -3.78
C LYS A 139 4.92 0.93 -3.78
N TYR A 140 6.11 1.02 -3.18
CA TYR A 140 7.05 -0.08 -3.07
C TYR A 140 6.47 -1.26 -2.26
N ILE A 141 6.07 -1.03 -1.01
CA ILE A 141 5.65 -2.14 -0.15
C ILE A 141 4.31 -2.74 -0.59
N LEU A 142 3.35 -1.92 -1.01
CA LEU A 142 2.06 -2.42 -1.50
C LEU A 142 2.20 -3.19 -2.80
N HIS A 143 3.21 -2.91 -3.64
CA HIS A 143 3.51 -3.71 -4.80
C HIS A 143 3.81 -5.17 -4.40
N GLU A 144 4.62 -5.38 -3.36
CA GLU A 144 4.95 -6.73 -2.88
C GLU A 144 3.71 -7.46 -2.30
N PHE A 145 2.88 -6.77 -1.51
CA PHE A 145 1.61 -7.33 -1.02
C PHE A 145 0.66 -7.65 -2.18
N ASN A 146 0.57 -6.78 -3.18
CA ASN A 146 -0.29 -6.96 -4.34
C ASN A 146 0.18 -8.15 -5.20
N ALA A 147 1.49 -8.31 -5.40
CA ALA A 147 2.07 -9.44 -6.11
C ALA A 147 1.79 -10.77 -5.39
N PHE A 148 1.97 -10.82 -4.06
CA PHE A 148 1.67 -12.00 -3.25
C PHE A 148 0.18 -12.38 -3.34
N ASN A 149 -0.70 -11.40 -3.17
CA ASN A 149 -2.14 -11.63 -3.24
C ASN A 149 -2.59 -12.07 -4.64
N ALA A 150 -2.11 -11.41 -5.70
CA ALA A 150 -2.42 -11.79 -7.08
C ALA A 150 -1.97 -13.23 -7.37
N PHE A 151 -0.83 -13.65 -6.81
CA PHE A 151 -0.35 -15.01 -6.94
C PHE A 151 -1.31 -16.04 -6.31
N PHE A 152 -1.85 -15.79 -5.12
CA PHE A 152 -2.74 -16.73 -4.42
C PHE A 152 -4.23 -16.60 -4.75
N GLN A 153 -4.64 -15.55 -5.47
CA GLN A 153 -6.00 -15.37 -5.98
C GLN A 153 -6.22 -15.98 -7.37
N ALA A 154 -5.20 -16.60 -7.95
CA ALA A 154 -5.32 -17.29 -9.22
C ALA A 154 -6.30 -18.47 -9.15
N VAL A 155 -6.83 -18.86 -10.31
CA VAL A 155 -7.78 -19.97 -10.42
C VAL A 155 -7.10 -21.30 -10.12
N GLU A 156 -5.81 -21.44 -10.45
CA GLU A 156 -5.08 -22.68 -10.22
C GLU A 156 -4.79 -22.92 -8.73
N THR A 157 -4.81 -24.20 -8.34
CA THR A 157 -4.48 -24.59 -6.96
C THR A 157 -2.98 -24.42 -6.70
N ARG A 158 -2.63 -23.49 -5.81
CA ARG A 158 -1.24 -23.14 -5.47
C ARG A 158 -0.86 -23.49 -4.03
N ILE A 159 -1.62 -24.37 -3.37
CA ILE A 159 -1.36 -24.75 -1.98
C ILE A 159 0.02 -25.40 -1.78
N HIS A 160 0.48 -26.17 -2.77
CA HIS A 160 1.77 -26.86 -2.76
C HIS A 160 2.98 -25.91 -2.69
N VAL A 161 2.82 -24.64 -3.08
CA VAL A 161 3.86 -23.60 -2.97
C VAL A 161 3.56 -22.56 -1.88
N LEU A 162 2.54 -22.79 -1.04
CA LEU A 162 2.13 -21.81 -0.04
C LEU A 162 3.27 -21.41 0.89
N GLN A 163 3.96 -22.40 1.45
CA GLN A 163 5.05 -22.16 2.39
C GLN A 163 6.23 -21.42 1.73
N SER A 164 6.74 -21.92 0.61
CA SER A 164 7.90 -21.34 -0.07
C SER A 164 7.63 -19.91 -0.54
N LYS A 165 6.42 -19.63 -1.07
CA LYS A 165 6.03 -18.27 -1.48
C LYS A 165 5.80 -17.33 -0.29
N SER A 166 5.29 -17.83 0.83
CA SER A 166 5.13 -17.02 2.06
C SER A 166 6.49 -16.64 2.66
N ILE A 167 7.45 -17.57 2.67
CA ILE A 167 8.83 -17.29 3.12
C ILE A 167 9.50 -16.28 2.19
N GLN A 168 9.36 -16.42 0.87
CA GLN A 168 9.87 -15.45 -0.10
C GLN A 168 9.27 -14.05 0.12
N PHE A 169 7.95 -13.97 0.35
CA PHE A 169 7.28 -12.72 0.62
C PHE A 169 7.78 -12.06 1.91
N LEU A 170 7.90 -12.84 2.99
CA LEU A 170 8.41 -12.35 4.26
C LEU A 170 9.88 -11.90 4.15
N PHE A 171 10.73 -12.67 3.46
CA PHE A 171 12.12 -12.30 3.19
C PHE A 171 12.22 -10.94 2.51
N LYS A 172 11.37 -10.67 1.51
CA LYS A 172 11.35 -9.38 0.80
C LYS A 172 10.95 -8.20 1.68
N ILE A 173 10.16 -8.42 2.74
CA ILE A 173 9.83 -7.39 3.72
C ILE A 173 10.99 -7.23 4.69
N CYS A 174 11.50 -8.34 5.22
CA CYS A 174 12.55 -8.38 6.24
C CYS A 174 13.88 -7.79 5.78
N LYS A 175 14.30 -8.03 4.52
CA LYS A 175 15.55 -7.48 3.98
C LYS A 175 15.66 -5.95 4.05
N ASN A 176 14.51 -5.26 4.16
CA ASN A 176 14.45 -3.81 4.20
C ASN A 176 14.91 -3.25 5.56
N PHE A 177 14.84 -4.04 6.64
CA PHE A 177 15.10 -3.56 8.00
C PHE A 177 15.90 -4.51 8.90
N LEU A 178 16.07 -5.79 8.55
CA LEU A 178 16.89 -6.74 9.32
C LEU A 178 18.33 -6.79 8.81
N ILE A 179 19.29 -6.97 9.71
CA ILE A 179 20.72 -7.08 9.37
C ILE A 179 21.01 -8.23 8.40
N ASP A 180 22.01 -8.04 7.54
CA ASP A 180 22.33 -9.00 6.47
C ASP A 180 22.77 -10.38 6.99
N GLU A 181 23.31 -10.46 8.22
CA GLU A 181 23.67 -11.72 8.87
C GLU A 181 22.44 -12.63 9.07
N LEU A 182 21.31 -12.07 9.51
CA LEU A 182 20.05 -12.80 9.66
C LEU A 182 19.43 -13.18 8.31
N MET A 183 19.76 -12.45 7.25
CA MET A 183 19.23 -12.72 5.91
C MET A 183 19.94 -13.89 5.21
N LYS A 184 21.22 -14.17 5.50
CA LYS A 184 22.00 -15.26 4.87
C LYS A 184 21.44 -16.66 5.14
N SER A 185 20.84 -16.87 6.30
CA SER A 185 20.26 -18.15 6.78
C SER A 185 18.77 -18.01 7.09
N PHE A 186 18.09 -17.07 6.42
CA PHE A 186 16.74 -16.63 6.78
C PHE A 186 15.72 -17.77 6.90
N THR A 187 15.72 -18.71 5.95
CA THR A 187 14.77 -19.84 5.96
C THR A 187 14.99 -20.79 7.14
N GLU A 188 16.25 -21.06 7.48
CA GLU A 188 16.65 -21.99 8.54
C GLU A 188 16.42 -21.37 9.92
N ASN A 189 16.66 -20.07 10.04
CA ASN A 189 16.56 -19.34 11.31
C ASN A 189 15.22 -18.65 11.53
N LEU A 190 14.26 -18.73 10.60
CA LEU A 190 13.02 -17.95 10.65
C LEU A 190 12.27 -18.06 11.98
N MET A 191 12.23 -19.27 12.55
CA MET A 191 11.54 -19.53 13.82
C MET A 191 12.25 -18.94 15.05
N ASN A 192 13.53 -18.60 14.91
CA ASN A 192 14.38 -18.07 15.98
C ASN A 192 14.57 -16.55 15.87
N ILE A 193 14.14 -15.91 14.78
CA ILE A 193 14.27 -14.47 14.60
C ILE A 193 13.27 -13.75 15.51
N ILE A 194 13.77 -12.93 16.42
CA ILE A 194 12.96 -12.04 17.25
C ILE A 194 12.87 -10.68 16.56
N PHE A 195 11.80 -10.48 15.77
CA PHE A 195 11.63 -9.26 14.96
C PHE A 195 11.55 -7.96 15.77
N SER A 196 11.25 -8.02 17.07
CA SER A 196 11.15 -6.84 17.95
C SER A 196 12.48 -6.37 18.53
N GLU A 197 13.53 -7.18 18.45
CA GLU A 197 14.85 -6.83 18.99
C GLU A 197 15.57 -5.86 18.06
N LYS A 198 15.99 -4.71 18.62
CA LYS A 198 16.68 -3.67 17.86
C LYS A 198 18.05 -4.10 17.35
N GLU A 199 18.71 -5.03 18.04
CA GLU A 199 20.00 -5.60 17.63
C GLU A 199 19.90 -6.37 16.31
N ASN A 200 18.69 -6.88 16.00
CA ASN A 200 18.42 -7.57 14.75
C ASN A 200 18.13 -6.59 13.60
N HIS A 201 18.02 -5.29 13.87
CA HIS A 201 17.66 -4.28 12.89
C HIS A 201 18.89 -3.61 12.30
N LYS A 202 18.81 -3.22 11.03
CA LYS A 202 19.78 -2.36 10.38
C LYS A 202 19.85 -1.02 11.10
N VAL A 203 21.01 -0.37 11.04
CA VAL A 203 21.11 1.04 11.41
C VAL A 203 20.25 1.88 10.47
N PHE A 204 19.82 3.05 10.93
CA PHE A 204 18.82 3.86 10.23
C PHE A 204 19.19 4.13 8.75
N ASP A 205 20.45 4.46 8.49
CA ASP A 205 20.96 4.79 7.14
C ASP A 205 21.03 3.58 6.19
N GLU A 206 20.90 2.36 6.72
CA GLU A 206 20.89 1.12 5.94
C GLU A 206 19.47 0.55 5.70
N ILE A 207 18.45 1.16 6.31
CA ILE A 207 17.05 0.80 6.08
C ILE A 207 16.65 1.25 4.67
N THR A 208 16.01 0.36 3.91
CA THR A 208 15.57 0.64 2.54
C THR A 208 14.07 0.88 2.52
N PHE A 209 13.62 2.01 1.97
CA PHE A 209 12.20 2.30 1.76
C PHE A 209 11.76 2.00 0.32
N GLY A 210 12.70 1.55 -0.51
CA GLY A 210 12.51 1.28 -1.92
C GLY A 210 13.09 2.42 -2.76
N LEU A 211 13.60 2.07 -3.94
CA LEU A 211 14.43 2.96 -4.78
C LEU A 211 13.86 4.37 -4.91
N ASP A 212 12.63 4.51 -5.43
CA ASP A 212 12.01 5.83 -5.65
C ASP A 212 11.89 6.66 -4.34
N CYS A 213 11.68 6.00 -3.20
CA CYS A 213 11.58 6.66 -1.90
C CYS A 213 12.96 7.07 -1.38
N ASP A 214 13.95 6.19 -1.48
CA ASP A 214 15.32 6.43 -1.02
C ASP A 214 15.99 7.55 -1.84
N GLU A 215 15.75 7.60 -3.15
CA GLU A 215 16.17 8.68 -4.04
C GLU A 215 15.53 10.01 -3.61
N TYR A 216 14.21 10.05 -3.42
CA TYR A 216 13.50 11.25 -2.96
C TYR A 216 13.98 11.75 -1.59
N LEU A 217 14.23 10.84 -0.63
CA LEU A 217 14.76 11.20 0.68
C LEU A 217 16.18 11.80 0.59
N THR A 218 16.99 11.31 -0.35
CA THR A 218 18.32 11.87 -0.63
C THR A 218 18.20 13.28 -1.23
N GLU A 219 17.30 13.49 -2.18
CA GLU A 219 17.07 14.80 -2.81
C GLU A 219 16.66 15.90 -1.83
N ILE A 220 15.84 15.58 -0.81
CA ILE A 220 15.35 16.55 0.17
C ILE A 220 16.29 16.77 1.36
N THR A 221 17.32 15.92 1.53
CA THR A 221 18.32 16.04 2.61
C THR A 221 19.61 16.71 2.17
N MET A 222 19.81 16.88 0.86
CA MET A 222 20.87 17.68 0.24
C MET A 222 20.53 19.18 0.23
#